data_AF-A0A1I7MUI9-F1
#
_entry.id   AF-A0A1I7MUI9-F1
#
_cell.length_a   1.000
_cell.length_b   1.000
_cell.length_c   1.000
_cell.angle_alpha   90.00
_cell.angle_beta   90.00
_cell.angle_gamma   90.00
#
_symmetry.space_group_name_H-M   'P 1'
#
loop_
_entity.id
_entity.type
_entity.pdbx_description
1 polymer ?
#
loop_
_entity_poly.entity_id
_entity_poly.type
_entity_poly.pdbx_seq_one_letter_code
_entity_poly.pdbx_strand_id
1 'polypeptide(L)'
;MKIIIKCVLAAASMIAVSATTASAEIVCNGEGDCWHVRERHAYRPEFGVRVYSDDWRWADADAKRYRWREHEGRGYWRNGIWIEF
;
A
#
# COMPACT_ATOMS: atom_id res chain seq x y z
N MET A 1 -61.89 -3.92 -19.01
CA MET A 1 -60.99 -5.09 -19.03
C MET A 1 -59.63 -4.67 -18.52
N LYS A 2 -58.99 -5.56 -17.78
CA LYS A 2 -57.89 -5.32 -16.85
C LYS A 2 -56.61 -5.81 -17.51
N ILE A 3 -55.64 -4.92 -17.74
CA ILE A 3 -54.23 -5.31 -17.95
C ILE A 3 -53.42 -4.52 -16.93
N ILE A 4 -53.12 -5.22 -15.85
CA ILE A 4 -52.08 -4.93 -14.88
C ILE A 4 -50.75 -5.14 -15.62
N ILE A 5 -49.73 -4.32 -15.39
CA ILE A 5 -48.38 -4.78 -14.97
C ILE A 5 -47.41 -3.60 -14.91
N LYS A 6 -46.79 -3.52 -13.74
CA LYS A 6 -45.73 -2.63 -13.31
C LYS A 6 -44.46 -2.96 -14.11
N CYS A 7 -43.77 -1.97 -14.67
CA CYS A 7 -42.36 -2.13 -15.03
C CYS A 7 -41.54 -1.05 -14.34
N VAL A 8 -41.06 -1.48 -13.17
CA VAL A 8 -39.93 -1.03 -12.36
C VAL A 8 -38.85 -0.27 -13.15
N LEU A 9 -38.43 0.84 -12.56
CA LEU A 9 -37.24 1.63 -12.90
C LEU A 9 -36.00 0.74 -13.05
N ALA A 10 -35.27 0.87 -14.15
CA ALA A 10 -33.91 0.38 -14.25
C ALA A 10 -33.02 1.47 -14.87
N ALA A 11 -32.69 2.48 -14.05
CA ALA A 11 -31.55 3.34 -14.34
C ALA A 11 -30.28 2.47 -14.18
N ALA A 12 -29.61 2.19 -15.30
CA ALA A 12 -28.35 1.45 -15.30
C ALA A 12 -27.23 2.34 -14.72
N SER A 13 -27.05 2.29 -13.40
CA SER A 13 -25.91 2.91 -12.74
C SER A 13 -24.66 2.08 -13.06
N MET A 14 -23.94 2.45 -14.11
CA MET A 14 -22.59 1.93 -14.37
C MET A 14 -21.64 2.51 -13.32
N ILE A 15 -21.49 1.84 -12.18
CA ILE A 15 -20.43 2.15 -11.22
C ILE A 15 -19.14 1.62 -11.85
N ALA A 16 -18.38 2.51 -12.50
CA ALA A 16 -17.00 2.23 -12.83
C ALA A 16 -16.23 2.11 -11.51
N VAL A 17 -16.09 0.88 -11.01
CA VAL A 17 -15.17 0.58 -9.92
C VAL A 17 -13.77 0.71 -10.51
N SER A 18 -13.19 1.91 -10.41
CA SER A 18 -11.77 2.09 -10.59
C SER A 18 -11.09 1.28 -9.49
N ALA A 19 -10.70 0.05 -9.81
CA ALA A 19 -9.80 -0.73 -8.99
C ALA A 19 -8.49 0.04 -8.97
N THR A 20 -8.30 0.89 -7.94
CA THR A 20 -6.97 1.32 -7.58
C THR A 20 -6.25 0.03 -7.21
N THR A 21 -5.34 -0.42 -8.09
CA THR A 21 -4.34 -1.39 -7.67
C THR A 21 -3.66 -0.73 -6.48
N ALA A 22 -4.00 -1.16 -5.26
CA ALA A 22 -3.27 -0.73 -4.08
C ALA A 22 -1.84 -1.16 -4.37
N SER A 23 -0.99 -0.20 -4.78
CA SER A 23 0.42 -0.46 -4.98
C SER A 23 0.99 -0.66 -3.58
N ALA A 24 0.90 -1.90 -3.11
CA ALA A 24 1.60 -2.32 -1.93
C ALA A 24 3.08 -2.38 -2.31
N GLU A 25 3.91 -1.64 -1.59
CA GLU A 25 5.36 -1.75 -1.71
C GLU A 25 5.92 -2.04 -0.32
N ILE A 26 7.08 -2.68 -0.30
CA ILE A 26 7.86 -2.88 0.92
C ILE A 26 9.02 -1.91 0.88
N VAL A 27 9.16 -1.12 1.92
CA VAL A 27 10.25 -0.15 2.04
C VAL A 27 11.14 -0.58 3.20
N CYS A 28 12.44 -0.64 2.98
CA CYS A 28 13.43 -0.95 4.02
C CYS A 28 14.49 0.14 4.13
N ASN A 29 14.84 0.53 5.35
CA ASN A 29 15.95 1.45 5.61
C ASN A 29 17.29 0.70 5.78
N GLY A 30 18.39 1.45 5.88
CA GLY A 30 19.72 0.88 6.10
C GLY A 30 19.92 0.19 7.46
N GLU A 31 19.10 0.53 8.44
CA GLU A 31 19.14 -0.01 9.81
C GLU A 31 18.53 -1.40 9.88
N GLY A 32 17.64 -1.74 8.95
CA GLY A 32 16.94 -3.02 8.87
C GLY A 32 15.46 -2.95 9.27
N ASP A 33 14.90 -1.77 9.47
CA ASP A 33 13.46 -1.62 9.60
C ASP A 33 12.82 -1.66 8.22
N CYS A 34 11.85 -2.55 8.04
CA CYS A 34 11.04 -2.67 6.85
C CYS A 34 9.56 -2.44 7.20
N TRP A 35 8.82 -1.82 6.29
CA TRP A 35 7.40 -1.52 6.47
C TRP A 35 6.65 -1.60 5.16
N HIS A 36 5.34 -1.83 5.25
CA HIS A 36 4.46 -1.83 4.09
C HIS A 36 3.94 -0.42 3.84
N VAL A 37 3.87 -0.04 2.57
CA VAL A 37 3.17 1.17 2.12
C VAL A 37 2.02 0.78 1.22
N ARG A 38 0.86 1.42 1.41
CA ARG A 38 -0.36 1.14 0.62
C ARG A 38 -0.42 1.92 -0.70
N GLU A 39 0.38 2.96 -0.79
CA GLU A 39 0.47 3.86 -1.93
C GLU A 39 1.93 4.05 -2.32
N ARG A 40 2.17 4.25 -3.62
CA ARG A 40 3.50 4.62 -4.11
C ARG A 40 3.89 6.00 -3.60
N HIS A 41 5.11 6.10 -3.08
CA HIS A 41 5.68 7.35 -2.61
C HIS A 41 6.99 7.67 -3.32
N ALA A 42 7.19 8.94 -3.65
CA ALA A 42 8.44 9.42 -4.22
C ALA A 42 9.46 9.64 -3.09
N TYR A 43 10.15 8.58 -2.70
CA TYR A 43 11.24 8.67 -1.73
C TYR A 43 12.44 9.38 -2.34
N ARG A 44 12.94 10.42 -1.65
CA ARG A 44 14.18 11.08 -2.06
C ARG A 44 15.40 10.23 -1.69
N PRO A 45 16.50 10.26 -2.47
CA PRO A 45 17.71 9.50 -2.18
C PRO A 45 18.27 9.73 -0.77
N GLU A 46 18.14 10.94 -0.23
CA GLU A 46 18.68 11.31 1.09
C GLU A 46 17.98 10.63 2.27
N PHE A 47 16.81 10.03 2.04
CA PHE A 47 16.12 9.22 3.04
C PHE A 47 16.81 7.87 3.28
N GLY A 48 17.60 7.38 2.31
CA GLY A 48 18.39 6.16 2.47
C GLY A 48 17.54 4.89 2.54
N VAL A 49 16.40 4.88 1.87
CA VAL A 49 15.47 3.74 1.82
C VAL A 49 15.56 3.01 0.49
N ARG A 50 15.22 1.72 0.51
CA ARG A 50 15.04 0.89 -0.70
C ARG A 50 13.59 0.46 -0.78
N VAL A 51 13.02 0.57 -1.98
CA VAL A 51 11.64 0.18 -2.27
C VAL A 51 11.67 -1.12 -3.05
N TYR A 52 10.84 -2.07 -2.62
CA TYR A 52 10.64 -3.37 -3.21
C TYR A 52 9.16 -3.57 -3.52
N SER A 53 8.87 -4.46 -4.45
CA SER A 53 7.50 -4.95 -4.70
C SER A 53 6.93 -5.66 -3.46
N ASP A 54 5.61 -5.80 -3.38
CA ASP A 54 4.89 -6.46 -2.28
C ASP A 54 5.20 -7.95 -2.10
N ASP A 55 5.64 -8.64 -3.14
CA ASP A 55 6.07 -10.03 -3.13
C ASP A 55 7.49 -10.23 -2.59
N TRP A 56 8.25 -9.14 -2.40
CA TRP A 56 9.62 -9.24 -1.92
C TRP A 56 9.70 -9.75 -0.48
N ARG A 57 10.65 -10.64 -0.24
CA ARG A 57 10.99 -11.14 1.09
C ARG A 57 12.50 -11.14 1.22
N TRP A 58 13.02 -10.83 2.41
CA TRP A 58 14.44 -11.05 2.70
C TRP A 58 14.74 -12.54 2.79
N ALA A 59 16.01 -12.92 2.56
CA ALA A 59 16.46 -14.30 2.71
C ALA A 59 16.54 -14.71 4.19
N ASP A 60 16.46 -16.00 4.48
CA ASP A 60 16.59 -16.53 5.84
C ASP A 60 17.92 -16.13 6.50
N ALA A 61 18.99 -16.02 5.72
CA ALA A 61 20.30 -15.55 6.19
C ALA A 61 20.26 -14.11 6.75
N ASP A 62 19.30 -13.30 6.30
CA ASP A 62 19.12 -11.91 6.71
C ASP A 62 18.06 -11.75 7.81
N ALA A 63 17.47 -12.83 8.34
CA ALA A 63 16.39 -12.78 9.32
C ALA A 63 16.79 -12.07 10.64
N LYS A 64 18.08 -11.99 10.95
CA LYS A 64 18.59 -11.23 12.11
C LYS A 64 18.81 -9.75 11.82
N ARG A 65 18.93 -9.38 10.54
CA ARG A 65 19.17 -8.01 10.09
C ARG A 65 17.88 -7.22 10.01
N TYR A 66 16.85 -7.82 9.41
CA TYR A 66 15.60 -7.16 9.13
C TYR A 66 14.53 -7.42 10.18
N ARG A 67 13.62 -6.46 10.33
CA ARG A 67 12.43 -6.56 11.17
C ARG A 67 11.29 -5.74 10.57
N TRP A 68 10.07 -6.23 10.76
CA TRP A 68 8.88 -5.50 10.39
C TRP A 68 8.57 -4.40 11.39
N ARG A 69 8.20 -3.23 10.89
CA ARG A 69 7.84 -2.07 11.70
C ARG A 69 6.76 -1.26 11.00
N GLU A 70 5.51 -1.63 11.24
CA GLU A 70 4.38 -1.02 10.53
C GLU A 70 4.07 0.40 11.01
N HIS A 71 3.67 1.26 10.07
CA HIS A 71 3.11 2.59 10.33
C HIS A 71 2.20 2.98 9.17
N GLU A 72 1.10 3.67 9.46
CA GLU A 72 0.18 4.19 8.44
C GLU A 72 0.58 5.61 8.02
N GLY A 73 0.26 6.00 6.79
CA GLY A 73 0.54 7.36 6.28
C GLY A 73 1.88 7.52 5.55
N ARG A 74 2.20 8.76 5.19
CA ARG A 74 3.38 9.10 4.40
C ARG A 74 4.58 9.37 5.30
N GLY A 75 5.66 8.63 5.10
CA GLY A 75 6.86 8.78 5.91
C GLY A 75 7.86 7.64 5.72
N TYR A 76 8.87 7.64 6.60
CA TYR A 76 9.91 6.62 6.65
C TYR A 76 10.46 6.45 8.07
N TRP A 77 10.98 5.25 8.36
CA TRP A 77 11.70 4.99 9.61
C TRP A 77 13.17 5.43 9.54
N ARG A 78 13.62 6.15 10.57
CA ARG A 78 15.03 6.48 10.82
C ARG A 78 15.30 6.53 12.32
N ASN A 79 16.35 5.84 12.77
CA ASN A 79 16.75 5.76 14.18
C ASN A 79 15.60 5.33 15.11
N GLY A 80 14.73 4.42 14.63
CA GLY A 80 13.57 3.93 15.38
C GLY A 80 12.41 4.92 15.54
N ILE A 81 12.42 6.04 14.81
CA ILE A 81 11.36 7.07 14.79
C ILE A 81 10.75 7.16 13.38
N TRP A 82 9.43 7.34 13.32
CA TRP A 82 8.72 7.61 12.07
C TRP A 82 8.82 9.09 11.72
N ILE A 83 9.28 9.41 10.51
CA ILE A 83 9.41 10.78 10.00
C ILE A 83 8.42 10.95 8.86
N GLU A 84 7.43 11.83 9.05
CA GLU A 84 6.42 12.16 8.05
C GLU A 84 6.94 13.15 6.99
N PHE A 85 6.36 13.11 5.78
CA PHE A 85 6.63 14.06 4.70
C PHE A 85 5.43 14.25 3.75
#